data_AF-A0A7K0VRH3-F1
#
_entry.id   AF-A0A7K0VRH3-F1
#
_cell.length_a   1.000
_cell.length_b   1.000
_cell.length_c   1.000
_cell.angle_alpha   90.00
_cell.angle_beta   90.00
_cell.angle_gamma   90.00
#
_symmetry.space_group_name_H-M   'P 1'
#
loop_
_entity.id
_entity.type
_entity.pdbx_description
1 polymer ?
#
loop_
_entity_poly.entity_id
_entity_poly.type
_entity_poly.pdbx_seq_one_letter_code
_entity_poly.pdbx_strand_id
1 'polypeptide(L)'
;MSKISHLAKRFVLSLVPAQVQEIERQWVHSVLTPSEFDLWNKMMAQDRRHSVLVGRRFVKYRPSSNSSEIAGALLHDVGKSAARLGTLARVIATLVGSRTNRFRQYHDHEAIGAAMLRSIGSDEITIVMVEGSCVGELKNALNRADDI
;
A
#
# COMPACT_ATOMS: atom_id res chain seq x y z
N MET A 1 24.00 -0.36 -15.33
CA MET A 1 23.23 0.26 -14.22
C MET A 1 22.21 -0.76 -13.73
N SER A 2 22.17 -1.08 -12.43
CA SER A 2 21.29 -2.15 -11.93
C SER A 2 19.81 -1.74 -12.00
N LYS A 3 18.92 -2.70 -12.27
CA LYS A 3 17.45 -2.51 -12.33
C LYS A 3 16.91 -1.77 -11.08
N ILE A 4 17.55 -2.01 -9.94
CA ILE A 4 17.23 -1.44 -8.62
C ILE A 4 17.51 0.07 -8.57
N SER A 5 18.60 0.55 -9.17
CA SER A 5 18.90 2.00 -9.18
C SER A 5 17.94 2.78 -10.07
N HIS A 6 17.45 2.17 -11.15
CA HIS A 6 16.42 2.76 -12.00
C HIS A 6 15.05 2.84 -11.30
N LEU A 7 14.68 1.81 -10.53
CA LEU A 7 13.47 1.80 -9.71
C LEU A 7 13.55 2.86 -8.58
N ALA A 8 14.68 2.94 -7.88
CA ALA A 8 14.90 3.97 -6.86
C ALA A 8 14.82 5.40 -7.44
N LYS A 9 15.38 5.61 -8.64
CA LYS A 9 15.33 6.91 -9.32
C LYS A 9 13.91 7.27 -9.79
N ARG A 10 13.14 6.31 -10.33
CA ARG A 10 11.70 6.50 -10.64
C ARG A 10 10.92 6.87 -9.39
N PHE A 11 11.15 6.15 -8.30
CA PHE A 11 10.48 6.37 -7.02
C PHE A 11 10.75 7.77 -6.45
N VAL A 12 11.97 8.29 -6.58
CA VAL A 12 12.29 9.66 -6.12
C VAL A 12 11.67 10.72 -7.04
N LEU A 13 11.65 10.50 -8.35
CA LEU A 13 11.13 11.46 -9.34
C LEU A 13 9.60 11.49 -9.43
N SER A 14 8.88 10.43 -9.03
CA SER A 14 7.41 10.43 -8.99
C SER A 14 6.82 11.22 -7.81
N LEU A 15 7.66 11.77 -6.94
CA LEU A 15 7.25 12.46 -5.71
C LEU A 15 7.07 13.95 -5.94
N VAL A 16 6.01 14.29 -6.67
CA VAL A 16 5.39 15.60 -6.52
C VAL A 16 4.60 15.57 -5.20
N PRO A 17 4.90 16.46 -4.23
CA PRO A 17 4.14 16.58 -2.99
C PRO A 17 2.76 17.17 -3.29
N ALA A 18 1.86 16.34 -3.81
CA ALA A 18 0.48 16.68 -4.02
C ALA A 18 -0.39 15.76 -3.15
N GLN A 19 -1.12 16.39 -2.22
CA GLN A 19 -2.04 15.72 -1.30
C GLN A 19 -3.13 14.97 -2.08
N VAL A 20 -3.71 13.94 -1.45
CA VAL A 20 -4.91 13.27 -1.96
C VAL A 20 -6.03 14.31 -2.02
N GLN A 21 -6.73 14.39 -3.16
CA GLN A 21 -7.82 15.35 -3.33
C GLN A 21 -9.00 14.98 -2.40
N GLU A 22 -9.81 15.96 -2.00
CA GLU A 22 -10.93 15.67 -1.08
C GLU A 22 -11.93 14.66 -1.66
N ILE A 23 -12.21 14.73 -2.97
CA ILE A 23 -13.07 13.74 -3.65
C ILE A 23 -12.48 12.32 -3.64
N GLU A 24 -11.16 12.20 -3.71
CA GLU A 24 -10.47 10.91 -3.59
C GLU A 24 -10.58 10.38 -2.16
N ARG A 25 -10.39 11.25 -1.17
CA ARG A 25 -10.50 10.91 0.24
C ARG A 25 -11.92 10.47 0.61
N GLN A 26 -12.95 11.14 0.08
CA GLN A 26 -14.35 10.75 0.25
C GLN A 26 -14.62 9.35 -0.33
N TRP A 27 -14.06 9.05 -1.50
CA TRP A 27 -14.16 7.70 -2.07
C TRP A 27 -13.50 6.66 -1.17
N VAL A 28 -12.29 6.90 -0.67
CA VAL A 28 -11.63 6.00 0.29
C VAL A 28 -12.48 5.80 1.55
N HIS A 29 -13.04 6.88 2.10
CA HIS A 29 -13.92 6.82 3.26
C HIS A 29 -15.23 6.05 3.00
N SER A 30 -15.72 6.02 1.76
CA SER A 30 -16.90 5.21 1.38
C SER A 30 -16.61 3.71 1.25
N VAL A 31 -15.35 3.33 1.06
CA VAL A 31 -14.92 1.93 0.90
C VAL A 31 -14.46 1.33 2.22
N LEU A 32 -13.62 2.07 2.97
CA LEU A 32 -13.00 1.59 4.19
C LEU A 32 -13.96 1.69 5.38
N THR A 33 -13.86 0.74 6.30
CA THR A 33 -14.43 0.91 7.65
C THR A 33 -13.75 2.08 8.38
N PRO A 34 -14.36 2.65 9.44
CA PRO A 34 -13.73 3.73 10.20
C PRO A 34 -12.33 3.38 10.72
N SER A 35 -12.14 2.16 11.23
CA SER A 35 -10.85 1.72 11.78
C SER A 35 -9.80 1.49 10.69
N GLU A 36 -10.18 1.01 9.50
CA GLU A 36 -9.29 0.91 8.35
C GLU A 36 -8.91 2.29 7.82
N PHE A 37 -9.86 3.22 7.78
CA PHE A 37 -9.61 4.60 7.38
C PHE A 37 -8.62 5.30 8.33
N ASP A 38 -8.69 5.02 9.63
CA ASP A 38 -7.72 5.52 10.60
C ASP A 38 -6.30 4.97 10.37
N LEU A 39 -6.17 3.71 9.94
CA LEU A 39 -4.88 3.17 9.52
C LEU A 39 -4.38 3.82 8.22
N TRP A 40 -5.26 3.97 7.22
CA TRP A 40 -4.93 4.64 5.96
C TRP A 40 -4.46 6.09 6.20
N ASN A 41 -5.08 6.83 7.12
CA ASN A 41 -4.67 8.19 7.48
C ASN A 41 -3.25 8.26 8.08
N LYS A 42 -2.76 7.18 8.70
CA LYS A 42 -1.40 7.09 9.27
C LYS A 42 -0.32 6.82 8.22
N MET A 43 -0.69 6.37 7.02
CA MET A 43 0.25 6.20 5.91
C MET A 43 0.87 7.54 5.51
N MET A 44 2.09 7.54 4.98
CA MET A 44 2.71 8.78 4.49
C MET A 44 1.88 9.37 3.34
N ALA A 45 1.93 10.68 3.13
CA ALA A 45 1.15 11.35 2.08
C ALA A 45 1.38 10.73 0.68
N GLN A 46 2.62 10.35 0.36
CA GLN A 46 2.96 9.65 -0.89
C GLN A 46 2.32 8.27 -0.99
N ASP A 47 2.26 7.51 0.12
CA ASP A 47 1.68 6.16 0.17
C ASP A 47 0.15 6.23 0.07
N ARG A 48 -0.47 7.26 0.66
CA ARG A 48 -1.91 7.52 0.49
C ARG A 48 -2.28 7.85 -0.95
N ARG A 49 -1.45 8.64 -1.64
CA ARG A 49 -1.66 8.95 -3.07
C ARG A 49 -1.48 7.70 -3.93
N HIS A 50 -0.42 6.95 -3.68
CA HIS A 50 -0.13 5.71 -4.39
C HIS A 50 -1.27 4.70 -4.18
N SER A 51 -1.71 4.46 -2.95
CA SER A 51 -2.85 3.58 -2.67
C SER A 51 -4.13 4.01 -3.38
N VAL A 52 -4.48 5.30 -3.43
CA VAL A 52 -5.65 5.77 -4.19
C VAL A 52 -5.52 5.47 -5.69
N LEU A 53 -4.34 5.68 -6.27
CA LEU A 53 -4.07 5.35 -7.67
C LEU A 53 -4.21 3.84 -7.92
N VAL A 54 -3.61 3.01 -7.05
CA VAL A 54 -3.71 1.55 -7.11
C VAL A 54 -5.17 1.10 -6.96
N GLY A 55 -5.91 1.58 -5.96
CA GLY A 55 -7.31 1.24 -5.76
C GLY A 55 -8.18 1.60 -6.97
N ARG A 56 -7.97 2.76 -7.59
CA ARG A 56 -8.69 3.14 -8.83
C ARG A 56 -8.35 2.25 -10.02
N ARG A 57 -7.07 1.88 -10.18
CA ARG A 57 -6.64 0.93 -11.22
C ARG A 57 -7.19 -0.47 -10.95
N PHE A 58 -7.23 -0.88 -9.69
CA PHE A 58 -7.76 -2.16 -9.26
C PHE A 58 -9.23 -2.31 -9.63
N VAL A 59 -10.08 -1.31 -9.32
CA VAL A 59 -11.49 -1.30 -9.74
C VAL A 59 -11.64 -1.37 -11.26
N LYS A 60 -10.73 -0.77 -12.04
CA LYS A 60 -10.74 -0.90 -13.50
C LYS A 60 -10.40 -2.31 -13.99
N TYR A 61 -9.44 -2.98 -13.33
CA TYR A 61 -9.05 -4.35 -13.70
C TYR A 61 -10.01 -5.41 -13.17
N ARG A 62 -10.77 -5.11 -12.10
CA ARG A 62 -11.75 -5.99 -11.50
C ARG A 62 -13.04 -5.20 -11.16
N PRO A 63 -13.89 -4.88 -12.15
CA PRO A 63 -15.07 -4.04 -11.96
C PRO A 63 -16.11 -4.59 -10.97
N SER A 64 -16.15 -5.91 -10.79
CA SER A 64 -17.05 -6.59 -9.85
C SER A 64 -16.49 -6.71 -8.43
N SER A 65 -15.45 -5.93 -8.10
CA SER A 65 -14.83 -6.01 -6.77
C SER A 65 -15.79 -5.52 -5.69
N ASN A 66 -15.85 -6.23 -4.56
CA ASN A 66 -16.56 -5.77 -3.37
C ASN A 66 -15.70 -4.78 -2.55
N SER A 67 -16.31 -4.14 -1.54
CA SER A 67 -15.61 -3.13 -0.72
C SER A 67 -14.36 -3.69 -0.02
N SER A 68 -14.38 -4.94 0.45
CA SER A 68 -13.25 -5.58 1.12
C SER A 68 -12.07 -5.84 0.14
N GLU A 69 -12.35 -6.26 -1.10
CA GLU A 69 -11.31 -6.38 -2.13
C GLU A 69 -10.69 -5.01 -2.49
N ILE A 70 -11.52 -3.97 -2.60
CA ILE A 70 -11.02 -2.60 -2.86
C ILE A 70 -10.23 -2.08 -1.66
N ALA A 71 -10.67 -2.37 -0.43
CA ALA A 71 -9.95 -2.05 0.80
C ALA A 71 -8.56 -2.71 0.82
N GLY A 72 -8.46 -3.98 0.42
CA GLY A 72 -7.19 -4.69 0.28
C GLY A 72 -6.22 -3.97 -0.65
N ALA A 73 -6.70 -3.47 -1.80
CA ALA A 73 -5.88 -2.68 -2.72
C ALA A 73 -5.46 -1.32 -2.15
N LEU A 74 -6.36 -0.62 -1.43
CA LEU A 74 -6.07 0.66 -0.77
C LEU A 74 -5.10 0.53 0.41
N LEU A 75 -5.07 -0.63 1.06
CA LEU A 75 -4.31 -0.86 2.30
C LEU A 75 -3.08 -1.76 2.10
N HIS A 76 -2.80 -2.24 0.89
CA HIS A 76 -1.70 -3.18 0.62
C HIS A 76 -0.34 -2.73 1.18
N ASP A 77 -0.14 -1.41 1.25
CA ASP A 77 1.09 -0.78 1.73
C ASP A 77 1.02 -0.23 3.16
N VAL A 78 -0.08 -0.46 3.89
CA VAL A 78 -0.35 0.18 5.19
C VAL A 78 0.73 -0.12 6.23
N GLY A 79 1.33 -1.31 6.18
CA GLY A 79 2.40 -1.74 7.08
C GLY A 79 3.69 -0.92 6.95
N LYS A 80 3.92 -0.23 5.82
CA LYS A 80 5.08 0.69 5.65
C LYS A 80 5.07 1.83 6.68
N SER A 81 3.92 2.11 7.29
CA SER A 81 3.74 3.10 8.36
C SER A 81 4.51 2.73 9.63
N ALA A 82 4.71 1.43 9.93
CA ALA A 82 5.41 0.97 11.12
C ALA A 82 6.90 1.33 11.15
N ALA A 83 7.56 1.24 9.99
CA ALA A 83 8.99 1.50 9.86
C ALA A 83 9.36 3.00 10.05
N ARG A 84 8.36 3.90 9.93
CA ARG A 84 8.50 5.36 10.00
C ARG A 84 9.64 5.90 9.14
N LEU A 85 9.93 5.24 8.00
CA LEU A 85 11.03 5.63 7.12
C LEU A 85 10.58 6.73 6.17
N GLY A 86 11.29 7.85 6.17
CA GLY A 86 11.18 8.86 5.10
C GLY A 86 11.69 8.32 3.76
N THR A 87 11.37 9.01 2.67
CA THR A 87 11.67 8.58 1.29
C THR A 87 13.13 8.19 1.07
N LEU A 88 14.09 9.02 1.50
CA LEU A 88 15.52 8.72 1.34
C LEU A 88 15.92 7.45 2.10
N ALA A 89 15.38 7.26 3.30
CA ALA A 89 15.68 6.08 4.10
C ALA A 89 15.07 4.81 3.50
N ARG A 90 13.91 4.89 2.82
CA ARG A 90 13.33 3.76 2.07
C ARG A 90 14.19 3.39 0.87
N VAL A 91 14.70 4.37 0.11
CA VAL A 91 15.64 4.11 -0.99
C VAL A 91 16.88 3.37 -0.48
N ILE A 92 17.45 3.84 0.64
CA ILE A 92 18.59 3.14 1.27
C ILE A 92 18.17 1.73 1.70
N ALA A 93 17.02 1.56 2.37
CA ALA A 93 16.52 0.26 2.82
C ALA A 93 16.34 -0.73 1.67
N THR A 94 15.88 -0.27 0.51
CA THR A 94 15.76 -1.08 -0.72
C THR A 94 17.14 -1.50 -1.25
N LEU A 95 18.15 -0.64 -1.15
CA LEU A 95 19.50 -0.92 -1.64
C LEU A 95 20.32 -1.83 -0.72
N VAL A 96 20.23 -1.61 0.60
CA VAL A 96 21.10 -2.28 1.57
C VAL A 96 20.44 -3.48 2.27
N GLY A 97 19.13 -3.64 2.13
CA GLY A 97 18.35 -4.71 2.77
C GLY A 97 18.01 -4.42 4.25
N SER A 98 17.58 -5.45 4.97
CA SER A 98 17.05 -5.41 6.35
C SER A 98 18.11 -5.26 7.45
N ARG A 99 19.10 -4.37 7.25
CA ARG A 99 20.27 -4.22 8.16
C ARG A 99 19.97 -3.56 9.50
N THR A 100 18.83 -2.89 9.62
CA THR A 100 18.37 -2.26 10.86
C THR A 100 16.96 -2.72 11.18
N ASN A 101 16.51 -2.58 12.43
CA ASN A 101 15.13 -2.93 12.82
C ASN A 101 14.08 -2.20 11.98
N ARG A 102 14.30 -0.92 11.66
CA ARG A 102 13.39 -0.15 10.80
C ARG A 102 13.41 -0.64 9.35
N PHE A 103 14.55 -1.08 8.84
CA PHE A 103 14.62 -1.65 7.48
C PHE A 103 13.96 -3.01 7.42
N ARG A 104 14.13 -3.84 8.46
CA ARG A 104 13.43 -5.12 8.60
C ARG A 104 11.91 -4.90 8.60
N GLN A 105 11.40 -3.97 9.42
CA GLN A 105 9.99 -3.59 9.40
C GLN A 105 9.49 -3.08 8.03
N TYR A 106 10.33 -2.38 7.29
CA TYR A 106 9.98 -1.94 5.94
C TYR A 106 9.91 -3.10 4.94
N HIS A 107 10.80 -4.08 5.05
CA HIS A 107 10.75 -5.29 4.22
C HIS A 107 9.59 -6.21 4.62
N ASP A 108 9.28 -6.31 5.92
CA ASP A 108 8.18 -7.12 6.47
C ASP A 108 6.82 -6.39 6.45
N HIS A 109 6.66 -5.34 5.63
CA HIS A 109 5.49 -4.48 5.67
C HIS A 109 4.17 -5.20 5.32
N GLU A 110 4.21 -6.24 4.48
CA GLU A 110 3.03 -7.06 4.16
C GLU A 110 2.51 -7.78 5.41
N ALA A 111 3.40 -8.50 6.12
CA ALA A 111 3.07 -9.20 7.36
C ALA A 111 2.63 -8.24 8.48
N ILE A 112 3.30 -7.10 8.61
CA ILE A 112 2.94 -6.06 9.59
C ILE A 112 1.57 -5.45 9.25
N GLY A 113 1.31 -5.15 7.98
CA GLY A 113 0.01 -4.63 7.52
C GLY A 113 -1.12 -5.61 7.81
N ALA A 114 -0.93 -6.89 7.49
CA ALA A 114 -1.88 -7.95 7.80
C ALA A 114 -2.15 -8.05 9.31
N ALA A 115 -1.12 -7.97 10.16
CA ALA A 115 -1.28 -7.97 11.60
C ALA A 115 -2.06 -6.74 12.12
N MET A 116 -1.83 -5.55 11.55
CA MET A 116 -2.59 -4.35 11.87
C MET A 116 -4.08 -4.53 11.54
N LEU A 117 -4.40 -5.06 10.36
CA LEU A 117 -5.78 -5.30 9.91
C LEU A 117 -6.50 -6.36 10.75
N ARG A 118 -5.80 -7.46 11.09
CA ARG A 118 -6.32 -8.46 12.03
C ARG A 118 -6.67 -7.85 13.38
N SER A 119 -5.84 -6.94 13.90
CA SER A 119 -6.06 -6.31 15.21
C SER A 119 -7.29 -5.40 15.29
N ILE A 120 -7.77 -4.91 14.15
CA ILE A 120 -8.96 -4.04 14.05
C ILE A 120 -10.19 -4.79 13.50
N GLY A 121 -10.10 -6.10 13.28
CA GLY A 121 -11.21 -6.91 12.80
C GLY A 121 -11.59 -6.67 11.33
N SER A 122 -10.63 -6.32 10.47
CA SER A 122 -10.85 -6.24 9.03
C SER A 122 -11.30 -7.58 8.43
N ASP A 123 -11.94 -7.50 7.26
CA ASP A 123 -12.34 -8.67 6.47
C ASP A 123 -11.11 -9.53 6.08
N GLU A 124 -11.28 -10.85 6.07
CA GLU A 124 -10.23 -11.80 5.73
C GLU A 124 -9.67 -11.55 4.33
N ILE A 125 -10.51 -11.17 3.36
CA ILE A 125 -10.03 -10.89 1.99
C ILE A 125 -9.11 -9.67 1.95
N THR A 126 -9.40 -8.64 2.75
CA THR A 126 -8.55 -7.45 2.91
C THR A 126 -7.20 -7.88 3.48
N ILE A 127 -7.21 -8.72 4.53
CA ILE A 127 -6.01 -9.19 5.22
C ILE A 127 -5.10 -10.00 4.28
N VAL A 128 -5.64 -11.00 3.57
CA VAL A 128 -4.82 -11.85 2.67
C VAL A 128 -4.32 -11.11 1.44
N MET A 129 -5.01 -10.05 1.00
CA MET A 129 -4.49 -9.15 -0.03
C MET A 129 -3.27 -8.38 0.45
N VAL A 130 -3.32 -7.80 1.65
CA VAL A 130 -2.20 -7.04 2.24
C VAL A 130 -1.03 -7.95 2.63
N GLU A 131 -1.31 -9.17 3.11
CA GLU A 131 -0.29 -10.18 3.41
C GLU A 131 0.39 -10.71 2.15
N GLY A 132 -0.20 -10.47 0.97
CA GLY A 132 0.31 -10.97 -0.29
C GLY A 132 -0.04 -12.43 -0.58
N SER A 133 -0.84 -13.08 0.29
CA SER A 133 -1.24 -14.49 0.23
C SER A 133 -2.48 -14.76 -0.64
N CYS A 134 -3.17 -13.71 -1.13
CA CYS A 134 -4.23 -13.87 -2.13
C CYS A 134 -3.71 -14.50 -3.45
N VAL A 135 -4.60 -15.21 -4.16
CA VAL A 135 -4.25 -15.99 -5.36
C VAL A 135 -5.14 -15.67 -6.56
N GLY A 136 -4.75 -16.17 -7.73
CA GLY A 136 -5.56 -16.14 -8.95
C GLY A 136 -5.80 -14.73 -9.49
N GLU A 137 -7.03 -14.48 -9.94
CA GLU A 137 -7.42 -13.20 -10.55
C GLU A 137 -7.24 -12.02 -9.59
N LEU A 138 -7.47 -12.22 -8.30
CA LEU A 138 -7.36 -11.16 -7.30
C LEU A 138 -5.93 -10.66 -7.18
N LYS A 139 -4.96 -11.58 -7.06
CA LYS A 139 -3.53 -11.25 -7.04
C LYS A 139 -3.09 -10.60 -8.35
N ASN A 140 -3.54 -11.13 -9.48
CA ASN A 140 -3.21 -10.57 -10.79
C ASN A 140 -3.74 -9.15 -10.97
N ALA A 141 -4.97 -8.87 -10.54
CA ALA A 141 -5.56 -7.54 -10.59
C ALA A 141 -4.79 -6.55 -9.70
N LEU A 142 -4.43 -6.96 -8.48
CA LEU A 142 -3.65 -6.13 -7.56
C LEU A 142 -2.26 -5.83 -8.13
N ASN A 143 -1.53 -6.83 -8.62
CA ASN A 143 -0.22 -6.65 -9.23
C ASN A 143 -0.26 -5.71 -10.45
N ARG A 144 -1.28 -5.85 -11.32
CA ARG A 144 -1.46 -4.95 -12.48
C ARG A 144 -1.84 -3.53 -12.06
N ALA A 145 -2.61 -3.40 -10.98
CA ALA A 145 -2.97 -2.12 -10.42
C ALA A 145 -1.75 -1.39 -9.85
N ASP A 146 -0.82 -2.13 -9.23
CA ASP A 146 0.39 -1.61 -8.61
C ASP A 146 1.55 -1.33 -9.60
N ASP A 147 1.56 -1.98 -10.76
CA ASP A 147 2.56 -1.73 -11.82
C ASP A 147 2.35 -0.36 -12.50
N ILE A 148 2.98 0.69 -11.93
CA ILE A 148 2.92 2.11 -12.34
C ILE A 148 4.27 2.56 -12.89
#